data_AF-A0A0K8U829-F1
#
_entry.id   AF-A0A0K8U829-F1
#
_cell.length_a   1.000
_cell.length_b   1.000
_cell.length_c   1.000
_cell.angle_alpha   90.00
_cell.angle_beta   90.00
_cell.angle_gamma   90.00
#
_symmetry.space_group_name_H-M   'P 1'
#
loop_
_entity.id
_entity.type
_entity.pdbx_description
1 polymer ?
#
loop_
_entity_poly.entity_id
_entity_poly.type
_entity_poly.pdbx_seq_one_letter_code
_entity_poly.pdbx_strand_id
1 'polypeptide(L)'
;MTSAISNLLQSLRLNSALKKSNSTSANPALHKTFPQEPSNGLLPRGLAEIPLSVVAQHDEYSDCWIVIYDRVYDVTQFLRDHPGGEDIIMEHAGRDATLAFHGTGHSRSAIEQMGDYLIGELPPKERIFSKGSAKVLSIDVPQ
;
A
#
# COMPACT_ATOMS: atom_id res chain seq x y z
N MET A 1 11.27 -7.48 -54.99
CA MET A 1 10.29 -6.83 -54.09
C MET A 1 9.36 -7.94 -53.57
N THR A 2 9.77 -8.75 -52.58
CA THR A 2 9.35 -8.68 -51.14
C THR A 2 7.82 -8.75 -50.97
N SER A 3 7.15 -9.60 -50.18
CA SER A 3 7.50 -10.57 -49.14
C SER A 3 6.24 -11.37 -48.74
N ALA A 4 6.45 -12.56 -48.14
CA ALA A 4 5.69 -13.25 -47.08
C ALA A 4 4.14 -13.40 -47.19
N ILE A 5 3.60 -14.60 -47.37
CA ILE A 5 3.29 -15.62 -46.33
C ILE A 5 2.54 -15.05 -45.11
N SER A 6 1.24 -15.33 -45.01
CA SER A 6 0.55 -15.62 -43.73
C SER A 6 -0.76 -16.36 -44.00
N ASN A 7 -0.78 -17.61 -43.53
CA ASN A 7 -1.86 -18.57 -43.63
C ASN A 7 -2.58 -18.63 -42.27
N LEU A 8 -3.88 -18.96 -42.33
CA LEU A 8 -4.59 -19.80 -41.36
C LEU A 8 -5.12 -19.16 -40.08
N LEU A 9 -6.29 -18.50 -40.20
CA LEU A 9 -7.25 -18.33 -39.12
C LEU A 9 -7.89 -19.68 -38.77
N GLN A 10 -7.53 -20.24 -37.62
CA GLN A 10 -8.13 -21.44 -37.04
C GLN A 10 -9.43 -21.10 -36.28
N SER A 11 -10.53 -21.61 -36.86
CA SER A 11 -11.61 -22.34 -36.19
C SER A 11 -12.13 -21.84 -34.83
N LEU A 12 -13.20 -21.05 -34.90
CA LEU A 12 -14.23 -20.96 -33.85
C LEU A 12 -14.96 -22.31 -33.75
N ARG A 13 -14.78 -23.03 -32.64
CA ARG A 13 -15.73 -24.06 -32.19
C ARG A 13 -16.27 -23.69 -30.83
N LEU A 14 -17.56 -23.38 -30.85
CA LEU A 14 -18.48 -23.26 -29.73
C LEU A 14 -18.44 -24.53 -28.86
N ASN A 15 -18.53 -24.34 -27.54
CA ASN A 15 -19.28 -25.25 -26.68
C ASN A 15 -20.03 -24.42 -25.62
N SER A 16 -21.35 -24.48 -25.70
CA SER A 16 -22.30 -23.96 -24.73
C SER A 16 -22.64 -25.05 -23.72
N ALA A 17 -22.56 -24.75 -22.43
CA ALA A 17 -23.30 -25.47 -21.39
C ALA A 17 -23.70 -24.49 -20.28
N LEU A 18 -24.96 -24.09 -20.32
CA LEU A 18 -25.68 -23.40 -19.26
C LEU A 18 -26.07 -24.42 -18.18
N LYS A 19 -26.16 -24.00 -16.90
CA LYS A 19 -27.44 -23.67 -16.23
C LYS A 19 -27.38 -23.81 -14.69
N LYS A 20 -27.75 -22.69 -14.02
CA LYS A 20 -28.48 -22.54 -12.72
C LYS A 20 -27.77 -23.04 -11.44
N SER A 21 -27.96 -22.46 -10.24
CA SER A 21 -28.84 -21.40 -9.71
C SER A 21 -28.52 -21.17 -8.22
N ASN A 22 -28.82 -19.95 -7.75
CA ASN A 22 -29.27 -19.55 -6.39
C ASN A 22 -28.36 -19.70 -5.14
N SER A 23 -28.27 -18.56 -4.45
CA SER A 23 -28.28 -18.32 -2.99
C SER A 23 -28.67 -19.53 -2.13
N THR A 24 -28.10 -19.77 -0.95
CA THR A 24 -28.21 -18.95 0.28
C THR A 24 -27.36 -19.60 1.40
N SER A 25 -26.82 -18.77 2.29
CA SER A 25 -26.63 -19.00 3.75
C SER A 25 -25.60 -20.02 4.30
N ALA A 26 -24.72 -19.48 5.18
CA ALA A 26 -24.04 -20.12 6.33
C ALA A 26 -22.91 -21.13 5.98
N ASN A 27 -21.67 -21.10 6.49
CA ASN A 27 -21.04 -20.75 7.78
C ASN A 27 -19.49 -20.68 7.53
N PRO A 28 -18.62 -20.68 8.56
CA PRO A 28 -18.32 -19.67 9.58
C PRO A 28 -16.84 -19.25 9.50
N ALA A 29 -16.43 -18.37 10.42
CA ALA A 29 -15.06 -17.91 10.65
C ALA A 29 -13.96 -18.96 10.39
N LEU A 30 -13.03 -18.65 9.49
CA LEU A 30 -11.71 -19.27 9.43
C LEU A 30 -10.67 -18.17 9.59
N HIS A 31 -10.14 -18.12 10.81
CA HIS A 31 -8.97 -17.33 11.17
C HIS A 31 -7.85 -17.57 10.15
N LYS A 32 -7.31 -16.51 9.57
CA LYS A 32 -5.97 -16.57 9.00
C LYS A 32 -5.03 -16.41 10.19
N THR A 33 -4.51 -17.54 10.66
CA THR A 33 -3.50 -17.62 11.72
C THR A 33 -2.31 -16.76 11.31
N PHE A 34 -2.10 -15.65 12.01
CA PHE A 34 -0.80 -14.97 12.05
C PHE A 34 0.25 -15.97 12.57
N PRO A 35 1.47 -16.00 12.04
CA PRO A 35 2.58 -16.67 12.71
C PRO A 35 2.66 -16.17 14.15
N GLN A 36 2.50 -17.08 15.11
CA GLN A 36 2.70 -16.80 16.52
C GLN A 36 4.21 -16.65 16.75
N GLU A 37 4.70 -15.42 16.74
CA GLU A 37 6.05 -15.11 17.21
C GLU A 37 6.16 -15.40 18.72
N PRO A 38 7.26 -16.02 19.18
CA PRO A 38 7.39 -16.46 20.56
C PRO A 38 7.36 -15.26 21.51
N SER A 39 6.45 -15.32 22.47
CA SER A 39 6.31 -14.33 23.54
C SER A 39 7.58 -14.28 24.39
N ASN A 40 8.41 -13.26 24.17
CA ASN A 40 9.31 -12.76 25.18
C ASN A 40 9.05 -11.26 25.36
N GLY A 41 8.50 -10.93 26.52
CA GLY A 41 7.95 -9.61 26.80
C GLY A 41 8.98 -8.49 26.71
N LEU A 42 8.72 -7.54 25.82
CA LEU A 42 9.02 -6.12 25.96
C LEU A 42 8.31 -5.44 24.78
N LEU A 43 7.46 -4.42 24.99
CA LEU A 43 6.98 -3.62 23.86
C LEU A 43 8.21 -3.13 23.07
N PRO A 44 8.34 -3.41 21.77
CA PRO A 44 9.50 -2.92 21.04
C PRO A 44 9.39 -1.41 21.00
N ARG A 45 10.40 -0.72 21.51
CA ARG A 45 10.53 0.74 21.54
C ARG A 45 10.77 1.34 20.14
N GLY A 46 10.28 0.68 19.08
CA GLY A 46 10.50 1.04 17.69
C GLY A 46 9.32 0.62 16.83
N LEU A 47 9.02 1.43 15.81
CA LEU A 47 8.09 1.10 14.74
C LEU A 47 8.57 -0.16 14.00
N ALA A 48 7.64 -0.92 13.41
CA ALA A 48 8.01 -2.10 12.63
C ALA A 48 8.84 -1.68 11.40
N GLU A 49 9.93 -2.38 11.11
CA GLU A 49 10.71 -2.15 9.89
C GLU A 49 10.04 -2.85 8.69
N ILE A 50 9.61 -2.06 7.70
CA ILE A 50 8.90 -2.54 6.51
C ILE A 50 9.71 -2.11 5.27
N PRO A 51 10.30 -3.03 4.50
CA PRO A 51 11.08 -2.68 3.32
C PRO A 51 10.19 -2.19 2.17
N LEU A 52 10.74 -1.36 1.29
CA LEU A 52 10.03 -0.85 0.10
C LEU A 52 9.48 -1.96 -0.79
N SER A 53 10.15 -3.11 -0.86
CA SER A 53 9.66 -4.27 -1.63
C SER A 53 8.39 -4.90 -1.05
N VAL A 54 8.13 -4.73 0.24
CA VAL A 54 6.85 -5.12 0.85
C VAL A 54 5.81 -4.06 0.55
N VAL A 55 6.13 -2.77 0.76
CA VAL A 55 5.21 -1.66 0.44
C VAL A 55 4.72 -1.72 -1.01
N ALA A 56 5.59 -2.04 -1.96
CA ALA A 56 5.27 -2.16 -3.38
C ALA A 56 4.22 -3.24 -3.74
N GLN A 57 3.84 -4.11 -2.80
CA GLN A 57 2.77 -5.10 -2.99
C GLN A 57 1.38 -4.58 -2.60
N HIS A 58 1.31 -3.39 -1.99
CA HIS A 58 0.09 -2.75 -1.51
C HIS A 58 -0.25 -1.54 -2.40
N ASP A 59 -0.62 -1.83 -3.65
CA ASP A 59 -0.89 -0.85 -4.71
C ASP A 59 -2.33 -0.86 -5.25
N GLU A 60 -3.29 -1.41 -4.49
CA GLU A 60 -4.70 -1.53 -4.88
C GLU A 60 -5.63 -0.64 -4.03
N TYR A 61 -6.81 -0.27 -4.55
CA TYR A 61 -7.79 0.53 -3.79
C TYR A 61 -8.26 -0.13 -2.48
N SER A 62 -8.20 -1.47 -2.39
CA SER A 62 -8.52 -2.22 -1.17
C SER A 62 -7.32 -2.55 -0.29
N ASP A 63 -6.11 -2.16 -0.74
CA ASP A 63 -4.84 -2.44 -0.07
C ASP A 63 -3.78 -1.45 -0.57
N CYS A 64 -3.73 -0.26 0.03
CA CYS A 64 -2.92 0.87 -0.45
C CYS A 64 -2.00 1.38 0.65
N TRP A 65 -0.70 1.13 0.50
CA TRP A 65 0.32 1.69 1.38
C TRP A 65 1.18 2.72 0.67
N ILE A 66 1.65 3.71 1.41
CA ILE A 66 2.55 4.74 0.90
C ILE A 66 3.68 4.99 1.90
N VAL A 67 4.81 5.49 1.40
CA VAL A 67 5.91 5.99 2.23
C VAL A 67 5.93 7.51 2.21
N ILE A 68 6.01 8.11 3.39
CA ILE A 68 6.24 9.55 3.55
C ILE A 68 7.33 9.76 4.61
N TYR A 69 8.42 10.43 4.26
CA TYR A 69 9.55 10.70 5.15
C TYR A 69 10.09 9.44 5.86
N ASP A 70 10.36 8.39 5.09
CA ASP A 70 10.81 7.06 5.56
C ASP A 70 9.81 6.30 6.46
N ARG A 71 8.62 6.84 6.72
CA ARG A 71 7.55 6.17 7.48
C ARG A 71 6.55 5.52 6.53
N VAL A 72 6.02 4.37 6.93
CA VAL A 72 5.09 3.56 6.13
C VAL A 72 3.68 3.71 6.69
N TYR A 73 2.74 4.05 5.82
CA TYR A 73 1.35 4.32 6.18
C TYR A 73 0.39 3.41 5.40
N ASP A 74 -0.55 2.81 6.11
CA ASP A 74 -1.70 2.14 5.51
C ASP A 74 -2.85 3.14 5.37
N VAL A 75 -3.04 3.64 4.15
CA VAL A 75 -4.03 4.68 3.84
C VAL A 75 -5.29 4.10 3.19
N THR A 76 -5.45 2.77 3.19
CA THR A 76 -6.55 2.07 2.52
C THR A 76 -7.93 2.64 2.90
N GLN A 77 -8.16 2.85 4.20
CA GLN A 77 -9.43 3.40 4.69
C GLN A 77 -9.55 4.91 4.44
N PHE A 78 -8.42 5.61 4.33
CA PHE A 78 -8.38 7.05 4.14
C PHE A 78 -8.61 7.49 2.69
N LEU A 79 -8.39 6.63 1.71
CA LEU A 79 -8.51 6.96 0.28
C LEU A 79 -9.78 7.77 -0.03
N ARG A 80 -10.94 7.32 0.48
CA ARG A 80 -12.25 7.94 0.24
C ARG A 80 -12.49 9.24 1.01
N ASP A 81 -11.76 9.43 2.10
CA ASP A 81 -11.86 10.60 2.97
C ASP A 81 -10.79 11.65 2.64
N HIS A 82 -9.87 11.34 1.72
CA HIS A 82 -8.82 12.25 1.29
C HIS A 82 -9.42 13.48 0.57
N PRO A 83 -9.24 14.71 1.11
CA PRO A 83 -9.83 15.91 0.50
C PRO A 83 -9.34 16.23 -0.92
N GLY A 84 -8.14 15.75 -1.28
CA GLY A 84 -7.59 15.87 -2.63
C GLY A 84 -8.12 14.85 -3.63
N GLY A 85 -8.94 13.89 -3.19
CA GLY A 85 -9.43 12.76 -4.00
C GLY A 85 -8.55 11.53 -3.88
N GLU A 86 -9.16 10.34 -4.00
CA GLU A 86 -8.48 9.04 -3.87
C GLU A 86 -7.42 8.82 -4.96
N ASP A 87 -7.70 9.29 -6.19
CA ASP A 87 -6.81 9.09 -7.34
C ASP A 87 -5.42 9.69 -7.14
N ILE A 88 -5.32 10.81 -6.41
CA ILE A 88 -4.04 11.47 -6.11
C ILE A 88 -3.14 10.59 -5.24
N ILE A 89 -3.72 9.88 -4.28
CA ILE A 89 -2.98 8.91 -3.47
C ILE A 89 -2.62 7.69 -4.31
N MET A 90 -3.55 7.22 -5.15
CA MET A 90 -3.35 6.02 -5.97
C MET A 90 -2.23 6.15 -6.99
N GLU A 91 -1.90 7.36 -7.48
CA GLU A 91 -0.70 7.60 -8.31
C GLU A 91 0.61 7.17 -7.62
N HIS A 92 0.59 7.11 -6.28
CA HIS A 92 1.73 6.80 -5.42
C HIS A 92 1.54 5.51 -4.61
N ALA A 93 0.49 4.72 -4.89
CA ALA A 93 0.25 3.46 -4.18
C ALA A 93 1.45 2.51 -4.34
N GLY A 94 1.85 1.90 -3.22
CA GLY A 94 3.03 1.03 -3.12
C GLY A 94 4.38 1.76 -3.24
N ARG A 95 4.43 3.09 -3.14
CA ARG A 95 5.63 3.90 -3.44
C ARG A 95 5.90 4.98 -2.39
N ASP A 96 7.04 5.65 -2.54
CA ASP A 96 7.35 6.87 -1.80
C ASP A 96 6.62 8.07 -2.41
N ALA A 97 5.79 8.70 -1.59
CA ALA A 97 4.96 9.86 -1.92
C ALA A 97 5.49 11.17 -1.30
N THR A 98 6.70 11.15 -0.70
CA THR A 98 7.22 12.27 0.10
C THR A 98 7.27 13.58 -0.67
N LEU A 99 7.72 13.57 -1.93
CA LEU A 99 7.82 14.78 -2.74
C LEU A 99 6.44 15.36 -3.09
N ALA A 100 5.48 14.50 -3.46
CA ALA A 100 4.11 14.92 -3.75
C ALA A 100 3.41 15.46 -2.49
N PHE A 101 3.58 14.76 -1.36
CA PHE A 101 3.06 15.18 -0.06
C PHE A 101 3.60 16.54 0.37
N HIS A 102 4.93 16.72 0.30
CA HIS A 102 5.60 17.96 0.68
C HIS A 102 5.21 19.13 -0.24
N GLY A 103 5.20 18.90 -1.55
CA GLY A 103 4.89 19.93 -2.55
C GLY A 103 3.44 20.44 -2.48
N THR A 104 2.52 19.64 -1.94
CA THR A 104 1.11 20.02 -1.77
C THR A 104 0.90 21.03 -0.63
N GLY A 105 1.72 20.98 0.42
CA GLY A 105 1.59 21.89 1.56
C GLY A 105 0.39 21.58 2.46
N HIS A 106 0.30 20.34 2.95
CA HIS A 106 -0.75 19.91 3.89
C HIS A 106 -0.74 20.77 5.17
N SER A 107 -1.93 21.00 5.74
CA SER A 107 -2.05 21.72 7.02
C SER A 107 -1.43 20.90 8.15
N ARG A 108 -1.03 21.57 9.23
CA ARG A 108 -0.52 20.90 10.43
C ARG A 108 -1.48 19.84 10.98
N SER A 109 -2.79 20.11 10.96
CA SER A 109 -3.78 19.14 11.42
C SER A 109 -3.83 17.89 10.53
N ALA A 110 -3.68 18.06 9.21
CA ALA A 110 -3.63 16.94 8.27
C ALA A 110 -2.37 16.10 8.46
N ILE A 111 -1.23 16.76 8.72
CA ILE A 111 0.03 16.11 9.07
C ILE A 111 -0.11 15.31 10.37
N GLU A 112 -0.72 15.90 11.42
CA GLU A 112 -0.96 15.22 12.70
C GLU A 112 -1.86 13.99 12.53
N GLN A 113 -2.89 14.07 11.68
CA GLN A 113 -3.79 12.95 11.38
C GLN A 113 -3.10 11.75 10.72
N MET A 114 -1.97 11.94 10.03
CA MET A 114 -1.24 10.81 9.43
C MET A 114 -0.78 9.78 10.47
N GLY A 115 -0.60 10.20 11.72
CA GLY A 115 -0.21 9.31 12.81
C GLY A 115 -1.18 8.13 13.00
N ASP A 116 -2.46 8.31 12.67
CA ASP A 116 -3.50 7.27 12.78
C ASP A 116 -3.30 6.13 11.78
N TYR A 117 -2.57 6.38 10.68
CA TYR A 117 -2.32 5.42 9.59
C TYR A 117 -0.91 4.83 9.63
N LEU A 118 -0.09 5.20 10.61
CA LEU A 118 1.31 4.79 10.71
C LEU A 118 1.41 3.31 11.14
N ILE A 119 2.02 2.49 10.27
CA ILE A 119 2.20 1.05 10.53
C ILE A 119 3.66 0.65 10.71
N GLY A 120 4.61 1.49 10.28
CA GLY A 120 6.03 1.17 10.37
C GLY A 120 6.94 2.25 9.82
N GLU A 121 8.20 1.89 9.62
CA GLU A 121 9.23 2.71 8.99
C GLU A 121 10.11 1.85 8.09
N LEU A 122 10.76 2.47 7.11
CA LEU A 122 11.68 1.77 6.22
C LEU A 122 12.89 1.24 7.01
N PRO A 123 13.52 0.13 6.59
CA PRO A 123 14.78 -0.31 7.22
C PRO A 123 15.87 0.76 7.01
N PRO A 124 16.82 0.94 7.94
CA PRO A 124 17.81 2.02 7.90
C PRO A 124 18.59 2.16 6.57
N LYS A 125 18.83 1.03 5.88
CA LYS A 125 19.51 0.98 4.57
C LYS A 125 18.70 1.61 3.41
N GLU A 126 17.38 1.70 3.56
CA GLU A 126 16.45 2.25 2.56
C GLU A 126 15.98 3.66 2.94
N ARG A 127 16.37 4.18 4.11
CA ARG A 127 16.03 5.55 4.57
C ARG A 127 16.83 6.62 3.85
N ILE A 128 16.15 7.67 3.42
CA ILE A 128 16.73 8.82 2.73
C ILE A 128 16.71 10.07 3.63
N PHE A 129 15.72 10.18 4.53
CA PHE A 129 15.47 11.37 5.34
C PHE A 129 15.96 11.23 6.79
N SER A 130 15.97 10.02 7.33
CA SER A 130 16.35 9.70 8.72
C SER A 130 17.71 8.98 8.78
N LYS A 131 18.79 9.65 8.35
CA LYS A 131 20.15 9.09 8.47
C LYS A 131 20.79 9.43 9.81
N GLY A 132 20.73 8.45 10.73
CA GLY A 132 21.34 8.50 12.06
C GLY A 132 20.43 9.17 13.09
N SER A 133 20.74 9.04 14.37
CA SER A 133 19.99 9.66 15.50
C SER A 133 19.88 11.19 15.45
N ALA A 134 20.35 11.82 14.36
CA ALA A 134 20.13 13.21 14.03
C ALA A 134 18.77 13.36 13.33
N LYS A 135 17.86 14.02 14.05
CA LYS A 135 16.57 14.53 13.61
C LYS A 135 16.77 15.54 12.47
N VAL A 136 17.09 15.08 11.27
CA VAL A 136 17.17 15.94 10.08
C VAL A 136 15.80 15.89 9.42
N LEU A 137 15.22 17.08 9.27
CA LEU A 137 13.91 17.44 8.70
C LEU A 137 12.76 17.50 9.72
N SER A 138 12.57 18.66 10.36
CA SER A 138 11.80 19.84 9.87
C SER A 138 10.31 19.68 10.18
N ILE A 139 9.87 20.34 11.27
CA ILE A 139 8.56 20.90 11.67
C ILE A 139 7.22 20.20 11.28
N ASP A 140 7.17 19.46 10.18
CA ASP A 140 5.98 18.99 9.48
C ASP A 140 5.88 17.44 9.41
N VAL A 141 6.62 16.72 10.26
CA VAL A 141 6.52 15.24 10.36
C VAL A 141 5.92 14.88 11.73
N PRO A 142 4.78 14.17 11.78
CA PRO A 142 4.18 13.77 13.05
C PRO A 142 5.16 12.84 13.78
N GLN A 143 5.41 13.15 15.05
CA GLN A 143 6.36 12.42 15.90
C GLN A 143 5.80 11.07 16.30
#